data_AF-A0AA37UP00-F1
#
_entry.id   AF-A0AA37UP00-F1
#
_cell.length_a   1.000
_cell.length_b   1.000
_cell.length_c   1.000
_cell.angle_alpha   90.00
_cell.angle_beta   90.00
_cell.angle_gamma   90.00
#
_symmetry.space_group_name_H-M   'P 1'
#
loop_
_entity.id
_entity.type
_entity.pdbx_description
1 polymer ?
#
loop_
_entity_poly.entity_id
_entity_poly.type
_entity_poly.pdbx_seq_one_letter_code
_entity_poly.pdbx_strand_id
1 'polypeptide(L)'
;MLGYLEAHRDAVDILDDALAEFPGDGLLLGLRGVKRLIARDHDGARADLEAAAVSGGATEPEVYREEVTREVVNDLLGRSADTPLRGGNDVRITTGVSTWHHLGVARYVGRDFGAAAAAFRRAREESTESGAAMAALDWEYLALTREGRESAASAVLAELDGVDLSRRAAWSGMVARLASCYEQRLRMYRGELGPEALLRNDTADPLAIATLGYGVASHYRVAGYDGASRRALERVVRLGDSISSAYIAAEVDLDEL
;
A
#
# COMPACT_ATOMS: atom_id res chain seq x y z
N MET A 1 -8.46 -5.20 18.40
CA MET A 1 -7.77 -4.18 17.57
C MET A 1 -6.57 -3.57 18.29
N LEU A 2 -6.67 -3.21 19.59
CA LEU A 2 -5.54 -2.67 20.38
C LEU A 2 -4.25 -3.52 20.32
N GLY A 3 -4.34 -4.84 20.51
CA GLY A 3 -3.16 -5.72 20.49
C GLY A 3 -2.40 -5.80 19.16
N TYR A 4 -3.05 -5.49 18.02
CA TYR A 4 -2.38 -5.52 16.70
C TYR A 4 -1.58 -4.23 16.44
N LEU A 5 -2.11 -3.07 16.85
CA LEU A 5 -1.34 -1.82 16.79
C LEU A 5 -0.15 -1.86 17.76
N GLU A 6 -0.32 -2.50 18.92
CA GLU A 6 0.77 -2.76 19.86
C GLU A 6 1.87 -3.62 19.22
N ALA A 7 1.54 -4.72 18.54
CA ALA A 7 2.52 -5.53 17.82
C ALA A 7 3.31 -4.75 16.75
N HIS A 8 2.69 -3.76 16.10
CA HIS A 8 3.39 -2.89 15.15
C HIS A 8 4.29 -1.86 15.82
N ARG A 9 3.95 -1.39 17.03
CA ARG A 9 4.83 -0.55 17.83
C ARG A 9 6.03 -1.35 18.35
N ASP A 10 5.80 -2.57 18.83
CA ASP A 10 6.87 -3.48 19.23
C ASP A 10 7.81 -3.77 18.05
N ALA A 11 7.28 -3.91 16.83
CA ALA A 11 8.08 -4.04 15.63
C ALA A 11 8.93 -2.78 15.33
N VAL A 12 8.41 -1.58 15.60
CA VAL A 12 9.18 -0.33 15.48
C VAL A 12 10.32 -0.33 16.49
N ASP A 13 10.09 -0.73 17.74
CA ASP A 13 11.14 -0.79 18.77
C ASP A 13 12.27 -1.77 18.39
N ILE A 14 11.92 -2.93 17.84
CA ILE A 14 12.91 -3.91 17.35
C ILE A 14 13.75 -3.32 16.20
N LEU A 15 13.11 -2.58 15.29
CA LEU A 15 13.79 -1.96 14.16
C LEU A 15 14.61 -0.73 14.58
N ASP A 16 14.21 -0.02 15.62
CA ASP A 16 14.99 1.06 16.24
C ASP A 16 16.30 0.50 16.82
N ASP A 17 16.24 -0.60 17.57
CA ASP A 17 17.43 -1.31 18.08
C ASP A 17 18.38 -1.69 16.92
N ALA A 18 17.83 -2.25 15.84
CA ALA A 18 18.62 -2.67 14.68
C ALA A 18 19.25 -1.48 13.93
N LEU A 19 18.52 -0.38 13.75
CA LEU A 19 19.02 0.83 13.08
C LEU A 19 20.00 1.63 13.93
N ALA A 20 20.00 1.45 15.26
CA ALA A 20 21.07 1.97 16.11
C ALA A 20 22.42 1.29 15.82
N GLU A 21 22.39 0.02 15.43
CA GLU A 21 23.58 -0.76 15.09
C GLU A 21 23.97 -0.64 13.60
N PHE A 22 22.98 -0.59 12.71
CA PHE A 22 23.16 -0.45 11.25
C PHE A 22 22.52 0.84 10.74
N PRO A 23 23.07 2.01 11.09
CA PRO A 23 22.48 3.29 10.71
C PRO A 23 22.47 3.44 9.19
N GLY A 24 21.29 3.75 8.64
CA GLY A 24 21.12 4.00 7.22
C GLY A 24 20.91 2.75 6.35
N ASP A 25 20.77 1.56 6.96
CA ASP A 25 20.41 0.36 6.21
C ASP A 25 19.04 0.52 5.52
N GLY A 26 19.02 0.45 4.19
CA GLY A 26 17.84 0.72 3.39
C GLY A 26 16.69 -0.25 3.59
N LEU A 27 16.99 -1.53 3.85
CA LEU A 27 16.00 -2.55 4.10
C LEU A 27 15.33 -2.30 5.45
N LEU A 28 16.13 -2.07 6.51
CA LEU A 28 15.61 -1.78 7.84
C LEU A 28 14.80 -0.48 7.88
N LEU A 29 15.27 0.56 7.20
CA LEU A 29 14.53 1.81 7.03
C LEU A 29 13.20 1.58 6.32
N GLY A 30 13.18 0.80 5.23
CA GLY A 30 11.96 0.46 4.50
C GLY A 30 10.94 -0.26 5.39
N LEU A 31 11.39 -1.29 6.13
CA LEU A 31 10.55 -2.03 7.06
C LEU A 31 10.02 -1.14 8.19
N ARG A 32 10.86 -0.31 8.81
CA ARG A 32 10.45 0.58 9.90
C ARG A 32 9.47 1.62 9.42
N GLY A 33 9.69 2.16 8.23
CA GLY A 33 8.78 3.10 7.59
C GLY A 33 7.37 2.53 7.41
N VAL A 34 7.25 1.29 6.93
CA VAL A 34 5.95 0.61 6.81
C VAL A 34 5.30 0.40 8.18
N LYS A 35 6.05 -0.02 9.20
CA LYS A 35 5.50 -0.24 10.55
C LYS A 35 5.10 1.08 11.22
N ARG A 36 5.86 2.15 11.04
CA ARG A 36 5.50 3.51 11.48
C ARG A 36 4.22 4.01 10.81
N LEU A 37 4.04 3.74 9.52
CA LEU A 37 2.81 4.10 8.79
C LEU A 37 1.60 3.39 9.41
N ILE A 38 1.70 2.09 9.67
CA ILE A 38 0.65 1.32 10.35
C ILE A 38 0.44 1.81 11.79
N ALA A 39 1.50 2.21 12.50
CA ALA A 39 1.40 2.79 13.83
C ALA A 39 0.90 4.25 13.85
N ARG A 40 0.56 4.83 12.69
CA ARG A 40 0.11 6.22 12.48
C ARG A 40 1.17 7.29 12.77
N ASP A 41 2.45 6.92 12.80
CA ASP A 41 3.56 7.87 12.74
C ASP A 41 3.86 8.21 11.27
N HIS A 42 3.01 9.04 10.66
CA HIS A 42 3.07 9.35 9.23
C HIS A 42 4.34 10.13 8.85
N ASP A 43 4.81 11.02 9.72
CA ASP A 43 6.03 11.80 9.48
C ASP A 43 7.29 10.93 9.59
N GLY A 44 7.38 10.10 10.64
CA GLY A 44 8.48 9.15 10.78
C GLY A 44 8.49 8.10 9.68
N ALA A 45 7.31 7.63 9.26
CA ALA A 45 7.17 6.73 8.11
C ALA A 45 7.70 7.37 6.82
N ARG A 46 7.30 8.60 6.51
CA ARG A 46 7.80 9.33 5.34
C ARG A 46 9.33 9.48 5.38
N ALA A 47 9.88 9.91 6.50
CA ALA A 47 11.32 10.12 6.63
C ALA A 47 12.12 8.84 6.38
N ASP A 48 11.68 7.71 6.96
CA ASP A 48 12.34 6.42 6.78
C ASP A 48 12.21 5.90 5.35
N LEU A 49 11.01 5.99 4.75
CA LEU A 49 10.75 5.50 3.41
C LEU A 49 11.49 6.33 2.34
N GLU A 50 11.66 7.64 2.56
CA GLU A 50 12.49 8.49 1.71
C GLU A 50 13.97 8.11 1.80
N ALA A 51 14.49 7.89 3.01
CA ALA A 51 15.86 7.44 3.20
C ALA A 51 16.10 6.05 2.59
N ALA A 52 15.14 5.12 2.76
CA ALA A 52 15.17 3.80 2.15
C ALA A 52 15.18 3.88 0.62
N ALA A 53 14.33 4.72 0.02
CA ALA A 53 14.28 4.92 -1.43
C ALA A 53 15.61 5.48 -1.99
N VAL A 54 16.28 6.40 -1.27
CA VAL A 54 17.57 6.97 -1.66
C VAL A 54 18.71 5.95 -1.61
N SER A 55 18.67 5.01 -0.67
CA SER A 55 19.67 3.95 -0.55
C SER A 55 19.69 2.94 -1.71
N GLY A 56 18.77 3.11 -2.68
CA GLY A 56 18.68 2.33 -3.91
C GLY A 56 17.61 1.24 -3.87
N GLY A 57 16.98 1.02 -2.71
CA GLY A 57 16.01 -0.06 -2.47
C GLY A 57 16.67 -1.43 -2.61
N ALA A 58 16.43 -2.34 -1.66
CA ALA A 58 16.88 -3.71 -1.86
C ALA A 58 16.08 -4.34 -3.04
N THR A 59 16.75 -5.05 -3.93
CA THR A 59 16.11 -5.84 -5.01
C THR A 59 15.65 -7.20 -4.51
N GLU A 60 15.94 -7.50 -3.25
CA GLU A 60 15.58 -8.75 -2.62
C GLU A 60 14.06 -8.90 -2.56
N PRO A 61 13.54 -10.12 -2.78
CA PRO A 61 12.14 -10.43 -2.54
C PRO A 61 11.75 -9.96 -1.13
N GLU A 62 10.64 -9.24 -1.05
CA GLU A 62 10.01 -8.89 0.21
C GLU A 62 9.37 -10.15 0.78
N VAL A 63 10.05 -10.76 1.74
CA VAL A 63 9.59 -12.00 2.38
C VAL A 63 8.77 -11.73 3.64
N TYR A 64 8.84 -10.51 4.21
CA TYR A 64 8.32 -10.19 5.56
C TYR A 64 7.36 -9.01 5.58
N ARG A 65 6.08 -9.27 5.26
CA ARG A 65 5.05 -8.24 5.38
C ARG A 65 4.30 -8.31 6.73
N GLU A 66 4.05 -9.53 7.22
CA GLU A 66 3.12 -9.77 8.32
C GLU A 66 3.78 -9.69 9.71
N GLU A 67 4.95 -10.31 9.92
CA GLU A 67 5.64 -10.31 11.22
C GLU A 67 7.07 -9.76 11.10
N VAL A 68 7.40 -8.79 11.95
CA VAL A 68 8.76 -8.32 12.18
C VAL A 68 9.11 -8.66 13.62
N THR A 69 9.91 -9.70 13.79
CA THR A 69 10.40 -10.16 15.09
C THR A 69 11.93 -9.99 15.16
N ARG A 70 12.50 -10.12 16.36
CA ARG A 70 13.96 -10.11 16.52
C ARG A 70 14.64 -11.21 15.70
N GLU A 71 14.00 -12.37 15.55
CA GLU A 71 14.50 -13.48 14.74
C GLU A 71 14.55 -13.10 13.26
N VAL A 72 13.44 -12.57 12.72
CA VAL A 72 13.39 -12.08 11.33
C VAL A 72 14.46 -11.02 11.07
N VAL A 73 14.61 -10.05 11.96
CA VAL A 73 15.62 -8.99 11.81
C VAL A 73 17.04 -9.56 11.88
N ASN A 74 17.32 -10.50 12.78
CA ASN A 74 18.61 -11.17 12.84
C ASN A 74 18.92 -11.96 11.55
N ASP A 75 17.94 -12.63 10.98
CA ASP A 75 18.10 -13.34 9.72
C ASP A 75 18.41 -12.38 8.56
N LEU A 76 17.67 -11.26 8.47
CA LEU A 76 17.90 -10.21 7.48
C LEU A 76 19.30 -9.60 7.58
N LEU A 77 19.82 -9.50 8.81
CA LEU A 77 21.17 -9.03 9.10
C LEU A 77 22.25 -10.12 8.93
N GLY A 78 21.88 -11.33 8.50
CA GLY A 78 22.81 -12.45 8.29
C GLY A 78 23.39 -13.03 9.59
N ARG A 79 22.68 -12.89 10.71
CA ARG A 79 23.16 -13.27 12.06
C ARG A 79 22.71 -14.65 12.51
N SER A 80 21.83 -15.29 11.77
CA SER A 80 21.34 -16.62 12.11
C SER A 80 22.13 -17.72 11.43
N ALA A 81 22.37 -18.81 12.19
CA ALA A 81 23.26 -19.89 11.79
C ALA A 81 22.62 -20.98 10.93
N ASP A 82 21.29 -20.99 10.71
CA ASP A 82 20.65 -22.01 9.87
C ASP A 82 19.27 -21.63 9.28
N THR A 83 19.03 -22.19 8.09
CA THR A 83 17.86 -22.15 7.19
C THR A 83 17.50 -20.81 6.53
N PRO A 84 17.59 -20.71 5.18
CA PRO A 84 16.99 -19.62 4.43
C PRO A 84 15.49 -19.57 4.71
N LEU A 85 15.11 -18.50 5.36
CA LEU A 85 13.80 -17.88 5.32
C LEU A 85 13.01 -18.22 4.05
N ARG A 86 12.03 -19.13 4.18
CA ARG A 86 11.18 -19.57 3.07
C ARG A 86 10.08 -18.55 2.82
N GLY A 87 10.30 -17.64 1.90
CA GLY A 87 9.21 -16.93 1.23
C GLY A 87 8.38 -17.93 0.42
N GLY A 88 7.05 -17.87 0.58
CA GLY A 88 6.15 -18.60 -0.31
C GLY A 88 6.49 -18.27 -1.76
N ASN A 89 6.75 -19.29 -2.58
CA ASN A 89 7.37 -19.19 -3.90
C ASN A 89 6.59 -18.37 -4.96
N ASP A 90 5.44 -17.80 -4.63
CA ASP A 90 4.46 -17.39 -5.64
C ASP A 90 4.37 -15.87 -5.87
N VAL A 91 5.06 -15.02 -5.09
CA VAL A 91 5.02 -13.55 -5.28
C VAL A 91 6.38 -12.92 -5.00
N ARG A 92 7.01 -12.35 -6.03
CA ARG A 92 8.32 -11.67 -5.93
C ARG A 92 8.14 -10.15 -6.02
N ILE A 93 7.50 -9.55 -5.03
CA ILE A 93 7.57 -8.09 -4.87
C ILE A 93 8.93 -7.79 -4.27
N THR A 94 9.71 -6.89 -4.88
CA THR A 94 10.99 -6.48 -4.31
C THR A 94 10.78 -5.48 -3.19
N THR A 95 11.72 -5.43 -2.27
CA THR A 95 11.72 -4.45 -1.17
C THR A 95 11.79 -3.00 -1.69
N GLY A 96 12.43 -2.75 -2.84
CA GLY A 96 12.39 -1.48 -3.55
C GLY A 96 10.98 -1.08 -4.03
N VAL A 97 10.26 -1.99 -4.69
CA VAL A 97 8.86 -1.75 -5.12
C VAL A 97 7.97 -1.47 -3.91
N SER A 98 8.12 -2.26 -2.84
CA SER A 98 7.37 -2.05 -1.59
C SER A 98 7.68 -0.69 -0.96
N THR A 99 8.96 -0.29 -0.92
CA THR A 99 9.40 1.00 -0.40
C THR A 99 8.77 2.15 -1.18
N TRP A 100 8.83 2.13 -2.51
CA TRP A 100 8.22 3.17 -3.35
C TRP A 100 6.70 3.23 -3.19
N HIS A 101 6.04 2.07 -3.10
CA HIS A 101 4.60 2.02 -2.90
C HIS A 101 4.19 2.66 -1.57
N HIS A 102 4.82 2.25 -0.46
CA HIS A 102 4.48 2.79 0.85
C HIS A 102 4.94 4.24 1.02
N LEU A 103 6.04 4.66 0.37
CA LEU A 103 6.41 6.08 0.29
C LEU A 103 5.31 6.90 -0.39
N GLY A 104 4.74 6.36 -1.47
CA GLY A 104 3.57 6.94 -2.13
C GLY A 104 2.40 7.09 -1.17
N VAL A 105 2.09 6.07 -0.37
CA VAL A 105 1.02 6.13 0.64
C VAL A 105 1.33 7.18 1.72
N ALA A 106 2.54 7.20 2.27
CA ALA A 106 2.95 8.17 3.29
C ALA A 106 2.82 9.63 2.78
N ARG A 107 3.21 9.88 1.53
CA ARG A 107 3.04 11.19 0.88
C ARG A 107 1.58 11.51 0.59
N TYR A 108 0.81 10.52 0.17
CA TYR A 108 -0.62 10.68 -0.11
C TYR A 108 -1.39 11.08 1.15
N VAL A 109 -1.17 10.39 2.28
CA VAL A 109 -1.80 10.74 3.56
C VAL A 109 -1.30 12.08 4.08
N GLY A 110 -0.03 12.43 3.81
CA GLY A 110 0.55 13.76 4.05
C GLY A 110 0.09 14.84 3.05
N ARG A 111 -0.80 14.52 2.11
CA ARG A 111 -1.39 15.44 1.11
C ARG A 111 -0.40 16.02 0.10
N ASP A 112 0.79 15.44 0.00
CA ASP A 112 1.72 15.72 -1.09
C ASP A 112 1.39 14.82 -2.29
N PHE A 113 0.25 15.11 -2.93
CA PHE A 113 -0.31 14.25 -3.97
C PHE A 113 0.60 14.15 -5.21
N GLY A 114 1.29 15.24 -5.58
CA GLY A 114 2.21 15.22 -6.71
C GLY A 114 3.42 14.32 -6.45
N ALA A 115 4.02 14.41 -5.27
CA ALA A 115 5.14 13.54 -4.89
C ALA A 115 4.69 12.10 -4.61
N ALA A 116 3.44 11.90 -4.17
CA ALA A 116 2.83 10.57 -4.04
C ALA A 116 2.68 9.90 -5.41
N ALA A 117 2.10 10.62 -6.40
CA ALA A 117 1.96 10.11 -7.77
C ALA A 117 3.32 9.72 -8.37
N ALA A 118 4.36 10.51 -8.14
CA ALA A 118 5.71 10.17 -8.59
C ALA A 118 6.27 8.90 -7.94
N ALA A 119 6.04 8.68 -6.65
CA ALA A 119 6.47 7.47 -5.95
C ALA A 119 5.70 6.23 -6.44
N PHE A 120 4.38 6.34 -6.64
CA PHE A 120 3.59 5.24 -7.21
C PHE A 120 3.99 4.90 -8.64
N ARG A 121 4.26 5.91 -9.48
CA ARG A 121 4.81 5.67 -10.82
C ARG A 121 6.11 4.87 -10.76
N ARG A 122 7.00 5.23 -9.83
CA ARG A 122 8.27 4.51 -9.66
C ARG A 122 8.06 3.06 -9.22
N ALA A 123 7.17 2.83 -8.25
CA ALA A 123 6.79 1.48 -7.83
C ALA A 123 6.22 0.65 -9.00
N ARG A 124 5.39 1.27 -9.85
CA ARG A 124 4.78 0.64 -11.03
C ARG A 124 5.84 0.27 -12.09
N GLU A 125 6.75 1.18 -12.40
CA GLU A 125 7.83 0.97 -13.38
C GLU A 125 8.82 -0.12 -12.95
N GLU A 126 9.06 -0.27 -11.65
CA GLU A 126 9.95 -1.30 -11.08
C GLU A 126 9.24 -2.65 -10.83
N SER A 127 7.91 -2.70 -10.91
CA SER A 127 7.13 -3.90 -10.62
C SER A 127 7.24 -4.94 -11.72
N THR A 128 7.68 -6.15 -11.37
CA THR A 128 7.59 -7.34 -12.24
C THR A 128 6.34 -8.18 -11.99
N GLU A 129 5.59 -7.86 -10.92
CA GLU A 129 4.37 -8.56 -10.52
C GLU A 129 3.14 -7.71 -10.84
N SER A 130 2.23 -8.23 -11.66
CA SER A 130 1.09 -7.45 -12.18
C SER A 130 0.14 -6.97 -11.08
N GLY A 131 0.00 -7.72 -9.98
CA GLY A 131 -0.78 -7.29 -8.81
C GLY A 131 -0.21 -6.05 -8.13
N ALA A 132 1.12 -5.98 -7.98
CA ALA A 132 1.79 -4.80 -7.42
C ALA A 132 1.74 -3.62 -8.39
N ALA A 133 1.93 -3.89 -9.70
CA ALA A 133 1.79 -2.88 -10.74
C ALA A 133 0.38 -2.26 -10.76
N MET A 134 -0.69 -3.07 -10.64
CA MET A 134 -2.07 -2.57 -10.57
C MET A 134 -2.32 -1.76 -9.30
N ALA A 135 -1.81 -2.19 -8.15
CA ALA A 135 -1.91 -1.42 -6.92
C ALA A 135 -1.25 -0.04 -7.08
N ALA A 136 -0.02 0.00 -7.60
CA ALA A 136 0.68 1.25 -7.85
C ALA A 136 -0.05 2.14 -8.88
N LEU A 137 -0.61 1.56 -9.95
CA LEU A 137 -1.39 2.29 -10.96
C LEU A 137 -2.66 2.92 -10.35
N ASP A 138 -3.40 2.17 -9.53
CA ASP A 138 -4.60 2.65 -8.83
C ASP A 138 -4.30 3.83 -7.91
N TRP A 139 -3.24 3.74 -7.11
CA TRP A 139 -2.85 4.81 -6.21
C TRP A 139 -2.21 6.01 -6.94
N GLU A 140 -1.50 5.80 -8.05
CA GLU A 140 -1.02 6.88 -8.93
C GLU A 140 -2.22 7.67 -9.49
N TYR A 141 -3.26 6.98 -9.97
CA TYR A 141 -4.50 7.61 -10.41
C TYR A 141 -5.18 8.40 -9.29
N LEU A 142 -5.32 7.82 -8.10
CA LEU A 142 -5.90 8.52 -6.96
C LEU A 142 -5.12 9.78 -6.59
N ALA A 143 -3.79 9.71 -6.56
CA ALA A 143 -2.95 10.85 -6.25
C ALA A 143 -3.15 11.97 -7.29
N LEU A 144 -3.11 11.64 -8.58
CA LEU A 144 -3.30 12.62 -9.66
C LEU A 144 -4.70 13.24 -9.67
N THR A 145 -5.74 12.47 -9.39
CA THR A 145 -7.11 13.02 -9.28
C THR A 145 -7.26 13.96 -8.10
N ARG A 146 -6.66 13.62 -6.95
CA ARG A 146 -6.65 14.50 -5.75
C ARG A 146 -5.82 15.76 -5.95
N GLU A 147 -4.79 15.70 -6.78
CA GLU A 147 -4.00 16.87 -7.21
C GLU A 147 -4.74 17.74 -8.26
N GLY A 148 -5.87 17.26 -8.81
CA GLY A 148 -6.61 17.96 -9.88
C GLY A 148 -5.99 17.82 -11.28
N ARG A 149 -5.13 16.81 -11.48
CA ARG A 149 -4.42 16.57 -12.76
C ARG A 149 -5.15 15.56 -13.64
N GLU A 150 -6.36 15.92 -14.07
CA GLU A 150 -7.28 15.04 -14.81
C GLU A 150 -6.66 14.38 -16.05
N SER A 151 -5.97 15.15 -16.90
CA SER A 151 -5.35 14.59 -18.12
C SER A 151 -4.26 13.57 -17.80
N ALA A 152 -3.48 13.79 -16.74
CA ALA A 152 -2.46 12.84 -16.30
C ALA A 152 -3.11 11.59 -15.70
N ALA A 153 -4.16 11.76 -14.88
CA ALA A 153 -4.91 10.65 -14.32
C ALA A 153 -5.53 9.77 -15.43
N SER A 154 -6.10 10.37 -16.47
CA SER A 154 -6.63 9.65 -17.62
C SER A 154 -5.55 8.89 -18.39
N ALA A 155 -4.34 9.45 -18.53
CA ALA A 155 -3.22 8.77 -19.16
C ALA A 155 -2.79 7.53 -18.35
N VAL A 156 -2.73 7.64 -17.02
CA VAL A 156 -2.40 6.51 -16.14
C VAL A 156 -3.42 5.38 -16.25
N LEU A 157 -4.72 5.67 -16.37
CA LEU A 157 -5.73 4.62 -16.56
C LEU A 157 -5.57 3.84 -17.88
N ALA A 158 -5.04 4.48 -18.93
CA ALA A 158 -4.80 3.81 -20.20
C ALA A 158 -3.68 2.76 -20.10
N GLU A 159 -2.76 2.90 -19.15
CA GLU A 159 -1.68 1.93 -18.90
C GLU A 159 -2.20 0.58 -18.40
N LEU A 160 -3.44 0.49 -17.90
CA LEU A 160 -4.03 -0.78 -17.45
C LEU A 160 -4.07 -1.83 -18.56
N ASP A 161 -4.27 -1.42 -19.82
CA ASP A 161 -4.31 -2.34 -20.96
C ASP A 161 -2.95 -2.99 -21.24
N GLY A 162 -1.86 -2.41 -20.74
CA GLY A 162 -0.50 -2.95 -20.83
C GLY A 162 -0.12 -3.91 -19.70
N VAL A 163 -0.96 -4.08 -18.67
CA VAL A 163 -0.68 -4.97 -17.54
C VAL A 163 -0.87 -6.43 -17.95
N ASP A 164 0.20 -7.24 -17.86
CA ASP A 164 0.14 -8.67 -18.18
C ASP A 164 -0.64 -9.44 -17.11
N LEU A 165 -1.88 -9.83 -17.41
CA LEU A 165 -2.73 -10.64 -16.54
C LEU A 165 -2.64 -12.14 -16.83
N SER A 166 -1.72 -12.60 -17.68
CA SER A 166 -1.57 -14.01 -18.06
C SER A 166 -1.31 -14.93 -16.86
N ARG A 167 -0.62 -14.41 -15.83
CA ARG A 167 -0.27 -15.14 -14.60
C ARG A 167 -1.34 -15.08 -13.51
N ARG A 168 -2.49 -14.43 -13.74
CA ARG A 168 -3.55 -14.27 -12.74
C ARG A 168 -4.02 -15.59 -12.11
N ALA A 169 -4.00 -16.69 -12.88
CA ALA A 169 -4.45 -18.00 -12.43
C ALA A 169 -3.51 -18.64 -11.39
N ALA A 170 -2.27 -18.17 -11.31
CA ALA A 170 -1.29 -18.60 -10.30
C ALA A 170 -1.43 -17.81 -8.99
N TRP A 171 -2.16 -16.69 -8.98
CA TRP A 171 -2.35 -15.92 -7.75
C TRP A 171 -3.27 -16.65 -6.79
N SER A 172 -2.90 -16.68 -5.52
CA SER A 172 -3.71 -17.26 -4.45
C SER A 172 -3.68 -16.39 -3.18
N GLY A 173 -4.56 -16.72 -2.23
CA GLY A 173 -4.57 -16.08 -0.91
C GLY A 173 -4.82 -14.57 -0.93
N MET A 174 -4.08 -13.83 -0.13
CA MET A 174 -4.21 -12.38 0.00
C MET A 174 -3.87 -11.62 -1.29
N VAL A 175 -2.87 -12.08 -2.03
CA VAL A 175 -2.40 -11.39 -3.24
C VAL A 175 -3.48 -11.40 -4.33
N ALA A 176 -4.12 -12.56 -4.56
CA ALA A 176 -5.21 -12.66 -5.52
C ALA A 176 -6.39 -11.73 -5.16
N ARG A 177 -6.75 -11.68 -3.88
CA ARG A 177 -7.85 -10.84 -3.37
C ARG A 177 -7.55 -9.35 -3.57
N LEU A 178 -6.36 -8.89 -3.17
CA LEU A 178 -5.95 -7.50 -3.33
C LEU A 178 -5.86 -7.09 -4.80
N ALA A 179 -5.23 -7.91 -5.64
CA ALA A 179 -5.11 -7.62 -7.06
C ALA A 179 -6.49 -7.52 -7.73
N SER A 180 -7.44 -8.39 -7.35
CA SER A 180 -8.83 -8.30 -7.81
C SER A 180 -9.53 -7.02 -7.33
N CYS A 181 -9.23 -6.53 -6.12
CA CYS A 181 -9.80 -5.28 -5.64
C CYS A 181 -9.30 -4.07 -6.44
N TYR A 182 -7.99 -4.02 -6.72
CA TYR A 182 -7.40 -2.95 -7.53
C TYR A 182 -7.90 -2.97 -8.98
N GLU A 183 -8.02 -4.15 -9.60
CA GLU A 183 -8.61 -4.27 -10.93
C GLU A 183 -10.04 -3.69 -10.97
N GLN A 184 -10.88 -4.03 -9.99
CA GLN A 184 -12.25 -3.52 -9.92
C GLN A 184 -12.31 -2.00 -9.76
N ARG A 185 -11.43 -1.42 -8.94
CA ARG A 185 -11.34 0.04 -8.77
C ARG A 185 -10.93 0.73 -10.06
N LEU A 186 -9.89 0.24 -10.72
CA LEU A 186 -9.44 0.78 -11.99
C LEU A 186 -10.53 0.71 -13.06
N ARG A 187 -11.25 -0.41 -13.14
CA ARG A 187 -12.40 -0.57 -14.05
C ARG A 187 -13.55 0.36 -13.70
N MET A 188 -13.80 0.63 -12.42
CA MET A 188 -14.74 1.66 -12.00
C MET A 188 -14.29 3.05 -12.44
N TYR A 189 -13.01 3.39 -12.30
CA TYR A 189 -12.45 4.68 -12.75
C TYR A 189 -12.54 4.85 -14.28
N ARG A 190 -12.50 3.75 -15.05
CA ARG A 190 -12.78 3.74 -16.50
C ARG A 190 -14.27 3.79 -16.85
N GLY A 191 -15.18 3.74 -15.86
CA GLY A 191 -16.62 3.72 -16.07
C GLY A 191 -17.20 2.36 -16.49
N GLU A 192 -16.43 1.28 -16.42
CA GLU A 192 -16.88 -0.07 -16.76
C GLU A 192 -17.67 -0.75 -15.63
N LEU A 193 -17.43 -0.30 -14.39
CA LEU A 193 -18.12 -0.75 -13.19
C LEU A 193 -18.69 0.46 -12.45
N GLY A 194 -19.86 0.28 -11.84
CA GLY A 194 -20.43 1.26 -10.92
C GLY A 194 -19.94 1.07 -9.47
N PRO A 195 -19.93 2.12 -8.63
CA PRO A 195 -19.59 2.02 -7.21
C PRO A 195 -20.36 0.93 -6.46
N GLU A 196 -21.63 0.69 -6.83
CA GLU A 196 -22.50 -0.30 -6.21
C GLU A 196 -22.05 -1.75 -6.48
N ALA A 197 -21.29 -1.99 -7.56
CA ALA A 197 -20.69 -3.29 -7.81
C ALA A 197 -19.57 -3.57 -6.80
N LEU A 198 -18.71 -2.58 -6.53
CA LEU A 198 -17.60 -2.71 -5.59
C LEU A 198 -18.10 -2.86 -4.15
N LEU A 199 -19.05 -2.02 -3.72
CA LEU A 199 -19.61 -2.09 -2.36
C LEU A 199 -20.37 -3.39 -2.07
N ARG A 200 -20.87 -4.09 -3.10
CA ARG A 200 -21.47 -5.43 -2.94
C ARG A 200 -20.44 -6.54 -2.84
N ASN A 201 -19.27 -6.36 -3.47
CA ASN A 201 -18.22 -7.37 -3.47
C ASN A 201 -17.39 -7.38 -2.17
N ASP A 202 -17.55 -6.35 -1.31
CA ASP A 202 -16.75 -6.20 -0.09
C ASP A 202 -17.35 -6.85 1.18
N THR A 203 -18.52 -7.48 1.12
CA THR A 203 -19.42 -7.57 2.28
C THR A 203 -18.95 -8.38 3.50
N ALA A 204 -17.85 -9.14 3.42
CA ALA A 204 -17.35 -9.96 4.55
C ALA A 204 -15.82 -10.01 4.70
N ASP A 205 -15.05 -9.34 3.82
CA ASP A 205 -13.58 -9.34 3.90
C ASP A 205 -13.10 -7.94 4.29
N PRO A 206 -12.62 -7.72 5.53
CA PRO A 206 -12.15 -6.41 5.99
C PRO A 206 -11.13 -5.75 5.05
N LEU A 207 -10.27 -6.53 4.40
CA LEU A 207 -9.29 -6.01 3.45
C LEU A 207 -9.97 -5.50 2.18
N ALA A 208 -10.96 -6.23 1.67
CA ALA A 208 -11.77 -5.78 0.53
C ALA A 208 -12.63 -4.57 0.91
N ILE A 209 -13.22 -4.54 2.11
CA ILE A 209 -13.99 -3.40 2.63
C ILE A 209 -13.13 -2.13 2.61
N ALA A 210 -11.92 -2.20 3.16
CA ALA A 210 -11.02 -1.06 3.15
C ALA A 210 -10.64 -0.66 1.73
N THR A 211 -10.15 -1.63 0.94
CA THR A 211 -9.57 -1.36 -0.39
C THR A 211 -10.62 -0.84 -1.37
N LEU A 212 -11.74 -1.55 -1.55
CA LEU A 212 -12.82 -1.18 -2.47
C LEU A 212 -13.58 0.05 -1.97
N GLY A 213 -13.93 0.06 -0.68
CA GLY A 213 -14.67 1.15 -0.05
C GLY A 213 -13.94 2.49 -0.15
N TYR A 214 -12.62 2.50 0.07
CA TYR A 214 -11.83 3.72 -0.08
C TYR A 214 -11.75 4.21 -1.53
N GLY A 215 -11.63 3.29 -2.49
CA GLY A 215 -11.66 3.61 -3.92
C GLY A 215 -12.99 4.25 -4.33
N VAL A 216 -14.11 3.71 -3.84
CA VAL A 216 -15.45 4.25 -4.03
C VAL A 216 -15.61 5.62 -3.36
N ALA A 217 -15.15 5.77 -2.12
CA ALA A 217 -15.20 7.03 -1.41
C ALA A 217 -14.45 8.15 -2.15
N SER A 218 -13.24 7.83 -2.64
CA SER A 218 -12.42 8.76 -3.42
C SER A 218 -13.11 9.16 -4.74
N HIS A 219 -13.72 8.19 -5.43
CA HIS A 219 -14.49 8.46 -6.65
C HIS A 219 -15.68 9.38 -6.39
N TYR A 220 -16.47 9.11 -5.34
CA TYR A 220 -17.58 9.97 -4.96
C TYR A 220 -17.12 11.39 -4.62
N ARG A 221 -16.00 11.55 -3.93
CA ARG A 221 -15.45 12.87 -3.59
C ARG A 221 -15.09 13.66 -4.85
N VAL A 222 -14.35 13.06 -5.78
CA VAL A 222 -13.95 13.72 -7.04
C VAL A 222 -15.19 14.09 -7.88
N ALA A 223 -16.24 13.28 -7.83
CA ALA A 223 -17.50 13.56 -8.50
C ALA A 223 -18.42 14.55 -7.74
N GLY A 224 -18.01 15.10 -6.59
CA GLY A 224 -18.78 16.07 -5.80
C GLY A 224 -19.91 15.48 -4.94
N TYR A 225 -19.92 14.16 -4.75
CA TYR A 225 -20.90 13.46 -3.91
C TYR A 225 -20.40 13.31 -2.47
N ASP A 226 -20.11 14.42 -1.78
CA ASP A 226 -19.46 14.44 -0.46
C ASP A 226 -20.17 13.58 0.59
N GLY A 227 -21.51 13.63 0.63
CA GLY A 227 -22.29 12.82 1.57
C GLY A 227 -22.17 11.31 1.31
N ALA A 228 -22.02 10.89 0.05
CA ALA A 228 -21.78 9.49 -0.30
C ALA A 228 -20.33 9.09 0.00
N SER A 229 -19.38 9.98 -0.28
CA SER A 229 -17.97 9.80 0.08
C SER A 229 -17.80 9.58 1.58
N ARG A 230 -18.34 10.47 2.42
CA ARG A 230 -18.28 10.34 3.89
C ARG A 230 -18.81 8.99 4.37
N ARG A 231 -20.00 8.57 3.92
CA ARG A 231 -20.59 7.28 4.32
C ARG A 231 -19.73 6.08 3.94
N ALA A 232 -19.08 6.13 2.78
CA ALA A 232 -18.16 5.08 2.34
C ALA A 232 -16.90 5.06 3.22
N LEU A 233 -16.31 6.21 3.54
CA LEU A 233 -15.17 6.28 4.46
C LEU A 233 -15.53 5.80 5.87
N GLU A 234 -16.67 6.21 6.42
CA GLU A 234 -17.17 5.74 7.72
C GLU A 234 -17.34 4.21 7.76
N ARG A 235 -17.77 3.61 6.65
CA ARG A 235 -17.85 2.15 6.52
C ARG A 235 -16.45 1.53 6.54
N VAL A 236 -15.49 2.10 5.81
CA VAL A 236 -14.09 1.66 5.82
C VAL A 236 -13.52 1.69 7.23
N VAL A 237 -13.63 2.82 7.93
CA VAL A 237 -13.06 2.96 9.28
C VAL A 237 -13.74 2.04 10.29
N ARG A 238 -15.04 1.76 10.12
CA ARG A 238 -15.79 0.88 11.04
C ARG A 238 -15.52 -0.61 10.83
N LEU A 239 -15.32 -1.05 9.59
CA LEU A 239 -15.36 -2.49 9.23
C LEU A 239 -14.13 -2.99 8.47
N GLY A 240 -13.31 -2.07 7.96
CA GLY A 240 -12.16 -2.38 7.14
C GLY A 240 -10.95 -2.85 7.95
N ASP A 241 -9.98 -3.42 7.24
CA ASP A 241 -8.71 -3.84 7.81
C ASP A 241 -7.86 -2.63 8.20
N SER A 242 -7.70 -2.42 9.52
CA SER A 242 -7.06 -1.25 10.11
C SER A 242 -5.58 -1.04 9.75
N ILE A 243 -4.90 -2.07 9.23
CA ILE A 243 -3.49 -1.99 8.84
C ILE A 243 -3.30 -1.70 7.34
N SER A 244 -4.40 -1.73 6.56
CA SER A 244 -4.33 -1.48 5.12
C SER A 244 -4.12 0.00 4.81
N SER A 245 -3.36 0.31 3.77
CA SER A 245 -3.14 1.68 3.28
C SER A 245 -4.45 2.43 3.00
N ALA A 246 -5.46 1.71 2.50
CA ALA A 246 -6.78 2.25 2.20
C ALA A 246 -7.54 2.67 3.47
N TYR A 247 -7.41 1.91 4.56
CA TYR A 247 -7.99 2.29 5.85
C TYR A 247 -7.30 3.52 6.43
N ILE A 248 -5.96 3.55 6.41
CA ILE A 248 -5.16 4.68 6.90
C ILE A 248 -5.56 5.96 6.17
N ALA A 249 -5.64 5.90 4.84
CA ALA A 249 -6.07 7.04 4.04
C ALA A 249 -7.52 7.44 4.33
N ALA A 250 -8.41 6.48 4.59
CA ALA A 250 -9.80 6.77 4.94
C ALA A 250 -9.94 7.49 6.29
N GLU A 251 -9.15 7.13 7.30
CA GLU A 251 -9.11 7.83 8.59
C GLU A 251 -8.70 9.29 8.39
N VAL A 252 -7.59 9.52 7.69
CA VAL A 252 -7.06 10.87 7.44
C VAL A 252 -8.02 11.71 6.59
N ASP A 253 -8.72 11.10 5.63
CA ASP A 253 -9.74 11.80 4.85
C ASP A 253 -11.01 12.12 5.66
N LEU A 254 -11.39 11.30 6.64
CA LEU A 254 -12.55 11.53 7.50
C LEU A 254 -12.35 12.66 8.51
N ASP A 255 -11.16 12.73 9.10
CA ASP A 255 -10.83 13.75 10.11
C ASP A 255 -10.90 15.18 9.55
N GLU A 256 -10.86 15.32 8.23
CA GLU A 256 -10.92 16.61 7.53
C GLU A 256 -12.29 16.96 6.92
N LEU A 257 -13.29 16.05 7.00
CA LEU A 257 -14.62 16.26 6.44
C LEU A 257 -15.59 16.90 7.42
#